data_AF-A0AAD6JNQ5-F1
#
_entry.id   AF-A0AAD6JNQ5-F1
#
_cell.length_a   1.000
_cell.length_b   1.000
_cell.length_c   1.000
_cell.angle_alpha   90.00
_cell.angle_beta   90.00
_cell.angle_gamma   90.00
#
_symmetry.space_group_name_H-M   'P 1'
#
loop_
_entity.id
_entity.type
_entity.pdbx_description
1 polymer ?
#
loop_
_entity_poly.entity_id
_entity_poly.type
_entity_poly.pdbx_seq_one_letter_code
_entity_poly.pdbx_strand_id
1 'polypeptide(L)'
;MTSSHSSSTPSPRLFLTFPALAGRLQTDPTGHVHILCNDAGVDFIHAKARHLSIHSILSPADVPECFKGFFALDKTLSYSGHSKPLMAVQVTELLDGIFIGCTVNHAVTDGTSFWHFFNTFAEICKGSKNISNSPDFSRNTVFNSPAVLKFPAGGPKVTFSEIFGKQRNDSWKPGSGESNGKVAPLFLMKDKSAEISSFQSLCAQLWRSVTRARELTPSKMTTFRMAVNCRHRLEPRLEPYYFGNAIQSTPTVASAGELLSKDLSFGAELLHKTVVAHGDGTVRDGISGWEKDPRLFPLGNFDGASITMGSSPRFPMYDNDFGWGRPLAVRSGRANKFDGKISAFPGRDGKGSVDLEVVLSPDAMIGLENDGEFMQYVSEISACPPPPPLP
;
A
#
# COMPACT_ATOMS: atom_id res chain seq x y z
N MET A 1 0.13 15.34 -21.38
CA MET A 1 -1.10 14.53 -21.41
C MET A 1 -2.26 15.45 -21.74
N THR A 2 -3.19 15.03 -22.58
CA THR A 2 -4.45 15.75 -22.78
C THR A 2 -5.54 15.00 -22.04
N SER A 3 -6.21 15.67 -21.09
CA SER A 3 -7.33 15.11 -20.34
C SER A 3 -8.63 15.74 -20.80
N SER A 4 -9.63 14.92 -21.10
CA SER A 4 -11.01 15.36 -21.29
C SER A 4 -11.88 14.71 -20.24
N HIS A 5 -12.81 15.46 -19.66
CA HIS A 5 -13.85 14.87 -18.82
C HIS A 5 -14.83 14.14 -19.76
N SER A 6 -14.70 12.81 -19.83
CA SER A 6 -15.64 11.94 -20.54
C SER A 6 -16.82 11.66 -19.62
N SER A 7 -18.04 11.85 -20.11
CA SER A 7 -19.29 11.55 -19.40
C SER A 7 -19.63 10.06 -19.36
N SER A 8 -18.73 9.17 -19.77
CA SER A 8 -18.88 7.72 -19.57
C SER A 8 -18.69 7.39 -18.09
N THR A 9 -19.69 7.73 -17.28
CA THR A 9 -19.71 7.43 -15.84
C THR A 9 -19.65 5.92 -15.61
N PRO A 10 -18.96 5.44 -14.57
CA PRO A 10 -19.04 4.05 -14.16
C PRO A 10 -20.50 3.66 -13.94
N SER A 11 -20.83 2.40 -14.20
CA SER A 11 -22.21 1.90 -14.07
C SER A 11 -22.85 2.37 -12.75
N PRO A 12 -24.06 2.95 -12.75
CA PRO A 12 -24.76 3.38 -11.54
C PRO A 12 -24.82 2.28 -10.47
N ARG A 13 -24.85 1.03 -10.90
CA ARG A 13 -24.82 -0.17 -10.06
C ARG A 13 -23.59 -0.26 -9.14
N LEU A 14 -22.43 0.22 -9.59
CA LEU A 14 -21.21 0.21 -8.79
C LEU A 14 -21.38 1.08 -7.54
N PHE A 15 -21.91 2.29 -7.70
CA PHE A 15 -22.07 3.22 -6.58
C PHE A 15 -23.31 2.94 -5.73
N LEU A 16 -24.31 2.22 -6.26
CA LEU A 16 -25.32 1.58 -5.42
C LEU A 16 -24.72 0.51 -4.50
N THR A 17 -23.65 -0.17 -4.95
CA THR A 17 -22.94 -1.18 -4.14
C THR A 17 -21.98 -0.52 -3.14
N PHE A 18 -21.33 0.58 -3.54
CA PHE A 18 -20.36 1.31 -2.71
C PHE A 18 -20.74 2.79 -2.54
N PRO A 19 -21.88 3.10 -1.88
CA PRO A 19 -22.42 4.47 -1.82
C PRO A 19 -21.48 5.45 -1.11
N ALA A 20 -20.73 4.97 -0.12
CA ALA A 20 -19.76 5.78 0.61
C ALA A 20 -18.71 6.44 -0.30
N LEU A 21 -18.34 5.82 -1.41
CA LEU A 21 -17.33 6.35 -2.32
C LEU A 21 -17.84 7.50 -3.21
N ALA A 22 -19.15 7.55 -3.46
CA ALA A 22 -19.81 8.64 -4.20
C ALA A 22 -20.28 9.79 -3.30
N GLY A 23 -20.02 9.70 -1.98
CA GLY A 23 -20.41 10.70 -0.99
C GLY A 23 -19.40 11.84 -0.82
N ARG A 24 -19.56 12.59 0.28
CA ARG A 24 -18.62 13.61 0.77
C ARG A 24 -18.41 13.47 2.27
N LEU A 25 -17.29 13.97 2.78
CA LEU A 25 -17.12 14.12 4.23
C LEU A 25 -17.99 15.26 4.75
N GLN A 26 -18.49 15.12 5.97
CA GLN A 26 -19.20 16.15 6.69
C GLN A 26 -18.81 16.13 8.16
N THR A 27 -18.40 17.29 8.69
CA THR A 27 -18.19 17.46 10.13
C THR A 27 -19.48 17.93 10.78
N ASP A 28 -19.95 17.21 11.80
CA ASP A 28 -21.12 17.61 12.58
C ASP A 28 -20.78 18.68 13.64
N PRO A 29 -21.76 19.29 14.33
CA PRO A 29 -21.51 20.30 15.36
C PRO A 29 -20.68 19.81 16.57
N THR A 30 -20.62 18.49 16.80
CA THR A 30 -19.80 17.89 17.86
C THR A 30 -18.35 17.67 17.42
N GLY A 31 -18.07 17.83 16.13
CA GLY A 31 -16.75 17.70 15.52
C GLY A 31 -16.45 16.33 14.93
N HIS A 32 -17.39 15.38 14.97
CA HIS A 32 -17.22 14.09 14.32
C HIS A 32 -17.32 14.24 12.80
N VAL A 33 -16.46 13.52 12.07
CA VAL A 33 -16.49 13.48 10.62
C VAL A 33 -17.22 12.22 10.16
N HIS A 34 -18.28 12.42 9.38
CA HIS A 34 -19.10 11.36 8.81
C HIS A 34 -18.98 11.35 7.29
N ILE A 35 -19.38 10.26 6.65
CA ILE A 35 -19.55 10.18 5.20
C ILE A 35 -21.02 10.40 4.90
N LEU A 36 -21.33 11.53 4.27
CA LEU A 36 -22.65 11.80 3.72
C LEU A 36 -22.76 11.09 2.36
N CYS A 37 -23.53 10.01 2.31
CA CYS A 37 -23.84 9.27 1.07
C CYS A 37 -24.91 10.02 0.26
N ASN A 38 -24.52 11.13 -0.36
CA ASN A 38 -25.42 12.05 -1.09
C ASN A 38 -25.33 11.94 -2.61
N ASP A 39 -24.72 10.87 -3.14
CA ASP A 39 -24.52 10.66 -4.58
C ASP A 39 -23.90 11.86 -5.31
N ALA A 40 -23.06 12.64 -4.61
CA ALA A 40 -22.33 13.77 -5.19
C ALA A 40 -21.29 13.34 -6.26
N GLY A 41 -21.16 12.03 -6.49
CA GLY A 41 -20.40 11.44 -7.58
C GLY A 41 -18.91 11.30 -7.30
N VAL A 42 -18.25 10.66 -8.25
CA VAL A 42 -16.80 10.46 -8.31
C VAL A 42 -16.23 11.15 -9.55
N ASP A 43 -14.93 11.41 -9.57
CA ASP A 43 -14.27 11.82 -10.81
C ASP A 43 -13.99 10.61 -11.69
N PHE A 44 -14.44 10.65 -12.94
CA PHE A 44 -14.07 9.68 -13.97
C PHE A 44 -13.40 10.40 -15.14
N ILE A 45 -12.12 10.12 -15.36
CA ILE A 45 -11.26 10.89 -16.25
C ILE A 45 -10.77 9.99 -17.37
N HIS A 46 -10.87 10.48 -18.61
CA HIS A 46 -10.23 9.86 -19.76
C HIS A 46 -9.07 10.72 -20.23
N ALA A 47 -7.89 10.11 -20.34
CA ALA A 47 -6.66 10.77 -20.74
C ALA A 47 -5.98 10.03 -21.89
N LYS A 48 -5.20 10.77 -22.68
CA LYS A 48 -4.38 10.20 -23.75
C LYS A 48 -2.91 10.55 -23.54
N ALA A 49 -2.06 9.53 -23.59
CA ALA A 49 -0.62 9.59 -23.49
C ALA A 49 0.04 8.69 -24.54
N ARG A 50 -0.39 8.82 -25.81
CA ARG A 50 0.07 8.01 -26.96
C ARG A 50 1.56 8.13 -27.29
N HIS A 51 2.29 9.01 -26.62
CA HIS A 51 3.75 9.12 -26.71
C HIS A 51 4.48 8.19 -25.72
N LEU A 52 3.75 7.50 -24.83
CA LEU A 52 4.28 6.53 -23.86
C LEU A 52 3.79 5.13 -24.25
N SER A 53 4.70 4.17 -24.26
CA SER A 53 4.38 2.74 -24.39
C SER A 53 4.43 2.04 -23.04
N ILE A 54 3.81 0.86 -22.92
CA ILE A 54 3.92 -0.02 -21.75
C ILE A 54 5.40 -0.29 -21.42
N HIS A 55 6.20 -0.59 -22.44
CA HIS A 55 7.64 -0.80 -22.26
C HIS A 55 8.33 0.43 -21.66
N SER A 56 8.05 1.63 -22.16
CA SER A 56 8.67 2.87 -21.66
C SER A 56 8.36 3.17 -20.18
N ILE A 57 7.23 2.67 -19.67
CA ILE A 57 6.81 2.89 -18.28
C ILE A 57 7.21 1.75 -17.33
N LEU A 58 7.40 0.52 -17.84
CA LEU A 58 7.73 -0.63 -16.99
C LEU A 58 9.21 -1.02 -17.00
N SER A 59 9.98 -0.65 -18.03
CA SER A 59 11.39 -1.02 -18.16
C SER A 59 12.36 -0.25 -17.25
N PRO A 60 12.14 1.04 -16.92
CA PRO A 60 13.04 1.74 -16.00
C PRO A 60 13.03 1.13 -14.59
N ALA A 61 14.21 1.09 -13.96
CA ALA A 61 14.35 0.68 -12.56
C ALA A 61 13.69 1.67 -11.59
N ASP A 62 13.92 2.95 -11.85
CA ASP A 62 13.24 4.01 -11.14
C ASP A 62 11.82 4.21 -11.67
N VAL A 63 10.86 4.50 -10.79
CA VAL A 63 9.49 4.86 -11.18
C VAL A 63 9.53 6.12 -12.03
N PRO A 64 9.10 6.06 -13.31
CA PRO A 64 9.10 7.22 -14.17
C PRO A 64 8.19 8.34 -13.63
N GLU A 65 8.66 9.59 -13.70
CA GLU A 65 7.92 10.77 -13.21
C GLU A 65 6.51 10.88 -13.83
N CYS A 66 6.32 10.37 -15.05
CA CYS A 66 5.04 10.37 -15.74
C CYS A 66 3.94 9.55 -15.04
N PHE A 67 4.30 8.59 -14.16
CA PHE A 67 3.31 7.84 -13.38
C PHE A 67 2.40 8.74 -12.56
N LYS A 68 2.89 9.91 -12.12
CA LYS A 68 2.10 10.88 -11.36
C LYS A 68 0.92 11.40 -12.17
N GLY A 69 1.08 11.53 -13.49
CA GLY A 69 0.02 11.99 -14.40
C GLY A 69 -1.06 10.95 -14.67
N PHE A 70 -0.86 9.69 -14.26
CA PHE A 70 -1.85 8.62 -14.44
C PHE A 70 -2.87 8.50 -13.31
N PHE A 71 -2.73 9.32 -12.26
CA PHE A 71 -3.65 9.34 -11.12
C PHE A 71 -4.25 10.73 -10.95
N ALA A 72 -5.54 10.76 -10.63
CA ALA A 72 -6.26 11.98 -10.33
C ALA A 72 -6.09 12.38 -8.84
N LEU A 73 -6.56 13.58 -8.50
CA LEU A 73 -6.56 14.12 -7.13
C LEU A 73 -5.15 14.23 -6.51
N ASP A 74 -4.14 14.56 -7.32
CA ASP A 74 -2.75 14.70 -6.86
C ASP A 74 -2.65 15.67 -5.66
N LYS A 75 -1.82 15.30 -4.68
CA LYS A 75 -1.58 16.05 -3.42
C LYS A 75 -2.84 16.41 -2.61
N THR A 76 -3.96 15.74 -2.86
CA THR A 76 -5.19 16.02 -2.12
C THR A 76 -5.15 15.34 -0.75
N LEU A 77 -5.43 16.12 0.30
CA LEU A 77 -5.54 15.59 1.66
C LEU A 77 -6.89 14.91 1.86
N SER A 78 -6.93 13.87 2.71
CA SER A 78 -8.19 13.20 3.08
C SER A 78 -9.26 14.18 3.56
N TYR A 79 -8.88 15.23 4.29
CA TYR A 79 -9.80 16.25 4.78
C TYR A 79 -10.48 17.05 3.66
N SER A 80 -9.86 17.15 2.48
CA SER A 80 -10.49 17.79 1.32
C SER A 80 -11.71 17.04 0.79
N GLY A 81 -11.98 15.82 1.28
CA GLY A 81 -13.20 15.05 0.97
C GLY A 81 -14.51 15.77 1.35
N HIS A 82 -14.44 16.86 2.12
CA HIS A 82 -15.59 17.74 2.37
C HIS A 82 -16.09 18.46 1.12
N SER A 83 -15.17 18.83 0.22
CA SER A 83 -15.49 19.59 -0.99
C SER A 83 -15.10 18.88 -2.29
N LYS A 84 -14.21 17.88 -2.22
CA LYS A 84 -13.76 17.08 -3.36
C LYS A 84 -14.30 15.65 -3.29
N PRO A 85 -14.36 14.93 -4.44
CA PRO A 85 -14.70 13.51 -4.47
C PRO A 85 -13.83 12.66 -3.55
N LEU A 86 -14.42 11.62 -2.96
CA LEU A 86 -13.70 10.65 -2.13
C LEU A 86 -12.95 9.61 -2.96
N MET A 87 -13.25 9.54 -4.25
CA MET A 87 -12.61 8.64 -5.21
C MET A 87 -12.53 9.30 -6.58
N ALA A 88 -11.51 8.90 -7.33
CA ALA A 88 -11.40 9.15 -8.76
C ALA A 88 -10.87 7.91 -9.49
N VAL A 89 -11.35 7.69 -10.72
CA VAL A 89 -10.80 6.71 -11.67
C VAL A 89 -10.33 7.45 -12.91
N GLN A 90 -9.09 7.21 -13.31
CA GLN A 90 -8.53 7.73 -14.55
C GLN A 90 -8.15 6.60 -15.48
N VAL A 91 -8.72 6.57 -16.68
CA VAL A 91 -8.35 5.66 -17.76
C VAL A 91 -7.44 6.42 -18.73
N THR A 92 -6.20 5.99 -18.85
CA THR A 92 -5.20 6.62 -19.72
C THR A 92 -4.83 5.69 -20.87
N GLU A 93 -5.13 6.11 -22.11
CA GLU A 93 -4.67 5.44 -23.33
C GLU A 93 -3.17 5.68 -23.53
N LEU A 94 -2.39 4.61 -23.59
CA LEU A 94 -0.99 4.58 -23.99
C LEU A 94 -0.88 4.29 -25.48
N LEU A 95 0.35 4.24 -26.01
CA LEU A 95 0.61 3.87 -27.41
C LEU A 95 0.09 2.46 -27.74
N ASP A 96 0.29 1.51 -26.82
CA ASP A 96 0.11 0.07 -27.01
C ASP A 96 -0.68 -0.58 -25.86
N GLY A 97 -1.36 0.22 -25.02
CA GLY A 97 -2.12 -0.30 -23.88
C GLY A 97 -2.96 0.74 -23.14
N ILE A 98 -3.46 0.35 -21.97
CA ILE A 98 -4.29 1.20 -21.10
C ILE A 98 -3.73 1.15 -19.68
N PHE A 99 -3.68 2.30 -19.02
CA PHE A 99 -3.44 2.41 -17.59
C PHE A 99 -4.73 2.84 -16.87
N ILE A 100 -5.14 2.10 -15.84
CA ILE A 100 -6.29 2.45 -14.99
C ILE A 100 -5.76 2.90 -13.63
N GLY A 101 -5.74 4.22 -13.42
CA GLY A 101 -5.43 4.82 -12.13
C GLY A 101 -6.67 4.92 -11.26
N CYS A 102 -6.55 4.52 -9.99
CA CYS A 102 -7.61 4.71 -9.00
C CYS A 102 -7.06 5.41 -7.77
N THR A 103 -7.64 6.56 -7.43
CA THR A 103 -7.29 7.34 -6.24
C THR A 103 -8.45 7.30 -5.27
N VAL A 104 -8.20 6.99 -3.99
CA VAL A 104 -9.25 6.87 -2.97
C VAL A 104 -8.81 7.55 -1.68
N ASN A 105 -9.75 8.21 -1.01
CA ASN A 105 -9.55 8.84 0.27
C ASN A 105 -9.32 7.79 1.37
N HIS A 106 -8.10 7.73 1.90
CA HIS A 106 -7.71 6.71 2.88
C HIS A 106 -8.46 6.83 4.22
N ALA A 107 -9.09 7.96 4.53
CA ALA A 107 -9.98 8.05 5.71
C ALA A 107 -11.22 7.14 5.56
N VAL A 108 -11.60 6.81 4.33
CA VAL A 108 -12.75 5.96 4.01
C VAL A 108 -12.37 4.48 3.90
N THR A 109 -11.21 4.17 3.31
CA THR A 109 -10.82 2.79 2.98
C THR A 109 -9.39 2.46 3.39
N ASP A 110 -9.18 1.24 3.89
CA ASP A 110 -7.85 0.61 3.90
C ASP A 110 -7.59 -0.21 2.61
N GLY A 111 -6.39 -0.81 2.51
CA GLY A 111 -6.01 -1.62 1.35
C GLY A 111 -6.94 -2.81 1.08
N THR A 112 -7.50 -3.44 2.12
CA THR A 112 -8.45 -4.55 1.97
C THR A 112 -9.74 -4.08 1.31
N SER A 113 -10.31 -2.98 1.81
CA SER A 113 -11.55 -2.40 1.25
C SER A 113 -11.34 -1.84 -0.16
N PHE A 114 -10.17 -1.23 -0.39
CA PHE A 114 -9.79 -0.71 -1.70
C PHE A 114 -9.77 -1.81 -2.78
N TRP A 115 -9.07 -2.92 -2.53
CA TRP A 115 -8.99 -4.01 -3.51
C TRP A 115 -10.32 -4.76 -3.67
N HIS A 116 -11.14 -4.83 -2.61
CA HIS A 116 -12.51 -5.33 -2.73
C HIS A 116 -13.33 -4.47 -3.70
N PHE A 117 -13.30 -3.14 -3.54
CA PHE A 117 -13.94 -2.24 -4.50
C PHE A 117 -13.38 -2.43 -5.92
N PHE A 118 -12.05 -2.38 -6.08
CA PHE A 118 -11.44 -2.33 -7.41
C PHE A 118 -11.67 -3.62 -8.21
N ASN A 119 -11.64 -4.77 -7.53
CA ASN A 119 -11.98 -6.04 -8.17
C ASN A 119 -13.48 -6.15 -8.47
N THR A 120 -14.35 -5.64 -7.60
CA THR A 120 -15.81 -5.59 -7.89
C THR A 120 -16.11 -4.66 -9.06
N PHE A 121 -15.38 -3.55 -9.19
CA PHE A 121 -15.48 -2.65 -10.32
C PHE A 121 -15.11 -3.36 -11.64
N ALA A 122 -13.99 -4.09 -11.66
CA ALA A 122 -13.61 -4.91 -12.81
C ALA A 122 -14.67 -5.98 -13.15
N GLU A 123 -15.21 -6.65 -12.13
CA GLU A 123 -16.26 -7.67 -12.28
C GLU A 123 -17.53 -7.12 -12.95
N ILE A 124 -17.97 -5.93 -12.53
CA ILE A 124 -19.12 -5.24 -13.11
C ILE A 124 -18.83 -4.79 -14.54
N CYS A 125 -17.63 -4.27 -14.83
CA CYS A 125 -17.21 -3.88 -16.18
C CYS A 125 -17.20 -5.07 -17.15
N LYS A 126 -16.84 -6.27 -16.67
CA LYS A 126 -16.89 -7.51 -17.44
C LYS A 126 -18.32 -8.01 -17.70
N GLY A 127 -19.34 -7.32 -17.19
CA GLY A 127 -20.75 -7.64 -17.42
C GLY A 127 -21.35 -8.59 -16.39
N SER A 128 -20.71 -8.80 -15.23
CA SER A 128 -21.25 -9.66 -14.18
C SER A 128 -22.61 -9.16 -13.69
N LYS A 129 -23.61 -10.05 -13.68
CA LYS A 129 -24.98 -9.74 -13.24
C LYS A 129 -25.15 -9.80 -11.72
N ASN A 130 -24.23 -10.40 -10.98
CA ASN A 130 -24.26 -10.50 -9.52
C ASN A 130 -22.87 -10.18 -9.00
N ILE A 131 -22.75 -9.31 -8.01
CA ILE A 131 -21.45 -9.07 -7.37
C ILE A 131 -21.07 -10.29 -6.54
N SER A 132 -19.81 -10.72 -6.63
CA SER A 132 -19.35 -11.91 -5.89
C SER A 132 -19.47 -11.74 -4.38
N ASN A 133 -19.13 -10.54 -3.88
CA ASN A 133 -19.08 -10.24 -2.45
C ASN A 133 -19.61 -8.84 -2.17
N SER A 134 -20.67 -8.74 -1.38
CA SER A 134 -21.24 -7.44 -0.99
C SER A 134 -20.42 -6.80 0.13
N PRO A 135 -20.14 -5.48 0.08
CA PRO A 135 -19.47 -4.77 1.17
C PRO A 135 -20.37 -4.68 2.41
N ASP A 136 -19.77 -4.88 3.59
CA ASP A 136 -20.41 -4.61 4.87
C ASP A 136 -20.09 -3.17 5.31
N PHE A 137 -21.12 -2.34 5.41
CA PHE A 137 -21.02 -0.97 5.91
C PHE A 137 -21.42 -0.84 7.37
N SER A 138 -21.61 -1.94 8.11
CA SER A 138 -21.90 -1.89 9.53
C SER A 138 -20.83 -1.06 10.27
N ARG A 139 -21.28 -0.26 11.24
CA ARG A 139 -20.39 0.58 12.08
C ARG A 139 -20.50 0.26 13.56
N ASN A 140 -21.24 -0.77 13.94
CA ASN A 140 -21.27 -1.28 15.30
C ASN A 140 -20.00 -2.11 15.59
N THR A 141 -18.86 -1.43 15.65
CA THR A 141 -17.54 -2.04 15.81
C THR A 141 -16.74 -1.27 16.86
N VAL A 142 -15.64 -1.87 17.34
CA VAL A 142 -14.70 -1.22 18.26
C VAL A 142 -14.07 0.07 17.70
N PHE A 143 -14.10 0.25 16.37
CA PHE A 143 -13.57 1.43 15.70
C PHE A 143 -14.55 2.62 15.71
N ASN A 144 -15.80 2.41 16.13
CA ASN A 144 -16.76 3.50 16.32
C ASN A 144 -16.48 4.20 17.67
N SER A 145 -15.43 5.03 17.64
CA SER A 145 -14.95 5.76 18.80
C SER A 145 -15.78 7.03 19.05
N PRO A 146 -16.10 7.37 20.32
CA PRO A 146 -16.70 8.66 20.67
C PRO A 146 -15.68 9.81 20.70
N ALA A 147 -14.39 9.54 20.48
CA ALA A 147 -13.35 10.56 20.55
C ALA A 147 -13.33 11.41 19.27
N VAL A 148 -13.20 12.72 19.46
CA VAL A 148 -13.18 13.70 18.37
C VAL A 148 -11.77 14.19 18.13
N LEU A 149 -11.26 13.94 16.92
CA LEU A 149 -10.04 14.60 16.44
C LEU A 149 -10.38 16.02 15.98
N LYS A 150 -9.97 17.02 16.76
CA LYS A 150 -10.20 18.44 16.43
C LYS A 150 -9.25 18.91 15.34
N PHE A 151 -9.82 19.50 14.28
CA PHE A 151 -9.05 20.12 13.20
C PHE A 151 -9.02 21.65 13.35
N PRO A 152 -7.92 22.31 12.96
CA PRO A 152 -7.89 23.77 12.86
C PRO A 152 -8.81 24.24 11.73
N ALA A 153 -9.21 25.52 11.76
CA ALA A 153 -9.93 26.14 10.66
C ALA A 153 -9.15 25.99 9.34
N GLY A 154 -9.80 25.47 8.30
CA GLY A 154 -9.17 25.14 7.02
C GLY A 154 -8.60 23.72 6.92
N GLY A 155 -8.66 22.93 8.00
CA GLY A 155 -8.21 21.54 8.01
C GLY A 155 -6.72 21.34 8.28
N PRO A 156 -6.25 20.09 8.31
CA PRO A 156 -4.87 19.77 8.62
C PRO A 156 -3.91 20.15 7.48
N LYS A 157 -2.62 20.26 7.81
CA LYS A 157 -1.53 20.49 6.86
C LYS A 157 -0.61 19.28 6.80
N VAL A 158 0.07 19.10 5.66
CA VAL A 158 1.13 18.10 5.52
C VAL A 158 2.29 18.47 6.45
N THR A 159 2.74 17.51 7.27
CA THR A 159 3.83 17.71 8.25
C THR A 159 5.12 16.97 7.91
N PHE A 160 5.12 16.18 6.83
CA PHE A 160 6.28 15.44 6.38
C PHE A 160 6.78 15.96 5.05
N SER A 161 8.07 15.80 4.81
CA SER A 161 8.63 16.06 3.49
C SER A 161 8.26 14.90 2.58
N GLU A 162 7.43 15.17 1.56
CA GLU A 162 7.36 14.29 0.39
C GLU A 162 8.73 14.29 -0.26
N ILE A 163 9.49 13.22 -0.05
CA ILE A 163 10.79 13.05 -0.70
C ILE A 163 10.57 12.28 -1.99
N PHE A 164 10.88 12.92 -3.12
CA PHE A 164 11.17 12.24 -4.39
C PHE A 164 12.58 11.69 -4.33
N GLY A 165 12.81 10.83 -3.34
CA GLY A 165 13.98 9.98 -3.32
C GLY A 165 13.99 9.10 -4.57
N LYS A 166 15.13 8.51 -4.91
CA LYS A 166 15.12 7.46 -5.93
C LYS A 166 14.08 6.41 -5.52
N GLN A 167 13.09 6.19 -6.38
CA GLN A 167 12.01 5.25 -6.13
C GLN A 167 12.24 4.05 -7.02
N ARG A 168 12.63 2.92 -6.45
CA ARG A 168 13.00 1.76 -7.25
C ARG A 168 11.94 0.66 -7.15
N ASN A 169 11.58 0.08 -8.30
CA ASN A 169 10.66 -1.04 -8.40
C ASN A 169 11.43 -2.34 -8.68
N ASP A 170 11.65 -3.14 -7.65
CA ASP A 170 12.43 -4.38 -7.75
C ASP A 170 11.58 -5.60 -7.41
N SER A 171 11.67 -6.64 -8.23
CA SER A 171 11.07 -7.94 -7.89
C SER A 171 12.02 -8.73 -6.99
N TRP A 172 11.58 -9.02 -5.77
CA TRP A 172 12.20 -9.98 -4.87
C TRP A 172 11.74 -11.39 -5.22
N LYS A 173 12.70 -12.31 -5.38
CA LYS A 173 12.42 -13.74 -5.53
C LYS A 173 12.99 -14.50 -4.32
N PRO A 174 12.25 -15.46 -3.75
CA PRO A 174 12.85 -16.37 -2.78
C PRO A 174 13.99 -17.12 -3.48
N GLY A 175 15.20 -17.07 -2.92
CA GLY A 175 16.41 -17.59 -3.57
C GLY A 175 16.25 -19.04 -4.04
N SER A 176 16.37 -19.26 -5.35
CA SER A 176 16.62 -20.59 -5.92
C SER A 176 18.10 -20.90 -5.68
N GLY A 177 18.39 -21.83 -4.77
CA GLY A 177 19.74 -22.12 -4.33
C GLY A 177 20.67 -22.51 -5.48
N GLU A 178 21.68 -21.68 -5.71
CA GLU A 178 22.97 -22.01 -6.32
C GLU A 178 23.91 -20.80 -6.11
N SER A 179 24.38 -20.62 -4.87
CA SER A 179 25.56 -19.79 -4.60
C SER A 179 26.55 -20.58 -3.75
N ASN A 180 27.73 -20.78 -4.32
CA ASN A 180 28.85 -21.46 -3.67
C ASN A 180 29.34 -20.63 -2.47
N GLY A 181 28.93 -21.04 -1.27
CA GLY A 181 29.47 -20.51 -0.01
C GLY A 181 28.45 -20.44 1.12
N LYS A 182 28.18 -21.59 1.77
CA LYS A 182 27.56 -21.74 3.11
C LYS A 182 26.58 -20.63 3.54
N VAL A 183 25.41 -20.55 2.90
CA VAL A 183 24.18 -20.07 3.56
C VAL A 183 23.12 -21.12 3.28
N ALA A 184 22.76 -21.89 4.32
CA ALA A 184 21.67 -22.84 4.21
C ALA A 184 20.39 -22.09 3.80
N PRO A 185 19.52 -22.65 2.94
CA PRO A 185 18.28 -22.01 2.59
C PRO A 185 17.46 -21.81 3.87
N LEU A 186 17.30 -20.53 4.26
CA LEU A 186 16.55 -20.09 5.44
C LEU A 186 15.05 -20.49 5.40
N PHE A 187 14.63 -21.18 4.35
CA PHE A 187 13.26 -21.60 4.06
C PHE A 187 12.87 -22.94 4.69
N LEU A 188 13.75 -23.60 5.46
CA LEU A 188 13.44 -24.91 6.06
C LEU A 188 14.00 -25.10 7.47
N MET A 189 13.79 -24.14 8.38
CA MET A 189 13.82 -24.47 9.81
C MET A 189 12.45 -25.01 10.22
N LYS A 190 12.30 -26.34 10.12
CA LYS A 190 11.26 -27.09 10.82
C LYS A 190 11.62 -27.18 12.30
N ASP A 191 11.38 -26.11 13.04
CA ASP A 191 11.13 -26.24 14.47
C ASP A 191 9.65 -26.00 14.71
N LYS A 192 9.01 -26.79 15.59
CA LYS A 192 7.56 -26.76 15.85
C LYS A 192 7.15 -25.57 16.74
N SER A 193 7.78 -24.42 16.53
CA SER A 193 7.37 -23.11 17.06
C SER A 193 7.01 -22.21 15.87
N ALA A 194 5.97 -21.37 16.01
CA ALA A 194 5.24 -20.71 14.94
C ALA A 194 6.08 -20.26 13.71
N GLU A 195 5.72 -20.75 12.53
CA GLU A 195 6.41 -20.50 11.26
C GLU A 195 6.48 -18.99 10.94
N ILE A 196 7.70 -18.45 10.81
CA ILE A 196 7.94 -17.08 10.35
C ILE A 196 7.56 -17.00 8.87
N SER A 197 6.69 -16.06 8.51
CA SER A 197 6.25 -15.95 7.12
C SER A 197 7.34 -15.39 6.21
N SER A 198 7.38 -15.82 4.95
CA SER A 198 8.30 -15.29 3.94
C SER A 198 8.26 -13.76 3.82
N PHE A 199 7.08 -13.16 3.99
CA PHE A 199 6.91 -11.70 4.00
C PHE A 199 7.60 -11.04 5.21
N GLN A 200 7.61 -11.68 6.39
CA GLN A 200 8.36 -11.17 7.55
C GLN A 200 9.86 -11.27 7.34
N SER A 201 10.36 -12.34 6.72
CA SER A 201 11.77 -12.46 6.35
C SER A 201 12.19 -11.39 5.33
N LEU A 202 11.35 -11.12 4.32
CA LEU A 202 11.57 -10.03 3.37
C LEU A 202 11.62 -8.65 4.07
N CYS A 203 10.67 -8.38 4.96
CA CYS A 203 10.66 -7.16 5.78
C CYS A 203 11.93 -7.04 6.64
N ALA A 204 12.39 -8.13 7.26
CA ALA A 204 13.61 -8.16 8.05
C ALA A 204 14.85 -7.86 7.20
N GLN A 205 14.92 -8.42 5.99
CA GLN A 205 16.03 -8.19 5.06
C GLN A 205 16.08 -6.72 4.65
N LEU A 206 14.94 -6.14 4.27
CA LEU A 206 14.83 -4.72 3.96
C LEU A 206 15.22 -3.85 5.16
N TRP A 207 14.76 -4.21 6.36
CA TRP A 207 15.10 -3.48 7.58
C TRP A 207 16.60 -3.43 7.82
N ARG A 208 17.25 -4.59 7.74
CA ARG A 208 18.68 -4.75 7.95
C ARG A 208 19.49 -4.00 6.89
N SER A 209 19.15 -4.18 5.61
CA SER A 209 19.86 -3.57 4.49
C SER A 209 19.70 -2.05 4.42
N VAL A 210 18.50 -1.52 4.66
CA VAL A 210 18.31 -0.06 4.74
C VAL A 210 18.99 0.53 5.98
N THR A 211 19.02 -0.19 7.11
CA THR A 211 19.77 0.24 8.30
C THR A 211 21.27 0.35 8.00
N ARG A 212 21.82 -0.63 7.27
CA ARG A 212 23.21 -0.61 6.80
C ARG A 212 23.47 0.55 5.84
N ALA A 213 22.61 0.71 4.83
CA ALA A 213 22.72 1.75 3.81
C ALA A 213 22.64 3.18 4.37
N ARG A 214 21.97 3.35 5.52
CA ARG A 214 21.88 4.64 6.23
C ARG A 214 23.07 4.94 7.14
N GLU A 215 24.01 4.01 7.30
CA GLU A 215 25.21 4.16 8.14
C GLU A 215 24.89 4.66 9.56
N LEU A 216 23.80 4.16 10.13
CA LEU A 216 23.35 4.58 11.46
C LEU A 216 24.38 4.21 12.53
N THR A 217 24.56 5.07 13.53
CA THR A 217 25.42 4.74 14.68
C THR A 217 24.90 3.47 15.37
N PRO A 218 25.77 2.59 15.93
CA PRO A 218 25.31 1.33 16.52
C PRO A 218 24.28 1.49 17.64
N SER A 219 24.31 2.61 18.38
CA SER A 219 23.37 2.93 19.46
C SER A 219 22.06 3.55 18.98
N LYS A 220 21.95 3.96 17.71
CA LYS A 220 20.73 4.54 17.14
C LYS A 220 19.64 3.47 17.08
N MET A 221 18.48 3.76 17.68
CA MET A 221 17.30 2.93 17.50
C MET A 221 16.75 3.10 16.08
N THR A 222 16.42 1.97 15.45
CA THR A 222 15.71 1.90 14.18
C THR A 222 14.34 1.26 14.38
N THR A 223 13.36 1.67 13.58
CA THR A 223 11.97 1.19 13.68
C THR A 223 11.51 0.64 12.33
N PHE A 224 10.95 -0.56 12.33
CA PHE A 224 10.20 -1.10 11.20
C PHE A 224 8.71 -1.17 11.53
N ARG A 225 7.90 -0.42 10.78
CA ARG A 225 6.44 -0.37 10.97
C ARG A 225 5.75 -1.25 9.95
N MET A 226 4.96 -2.20 10.43
CA MET A 226 4.06 -2.99 9.59
C MET A 226 2.61 -2.52 9.76
N ALA A 227 1.83 -2.57 8.69
CA ALA A 227 0.38 -2.45 8.76
C ALA A 227 -0.24 -3.82 9.08
N VAL A 228 -1.12 -3.87 10.08
CA VAL A 228 -1.81 -5.08 10.54
C VAL A 228 -3.29 -4.96 10.21
N ASN A 229 -3.84 -5.95 9.48
CA ASN A 229 -5.28 -6.06 9.25
C ASN A 229 -5.96 -6.60 10.52
N CYS A 230 -6.83 -5.80 11.13
CA CYS A 230 -7.48 -6.10 12.40
C CYS A 230 -8.77 -6.93 12.26
N ARG A 231 -9.34 -7.07 11.04
CA ARG A 231 -10.65 -7.72 10.82
C ARG A 231 -10.77 -9.10 11.47
N HIS A 232 -9.75 -9.94 11.28
CA HIS A 232 -9.71 -11.33 11.77
C HIS A 232 -9.11 -11.46 13.18
N ARG A 233 -8.65 -10.37 13.78
CA ARG A 233 -7.93 -10.35 15.07
C ARG A 233 -8.82 -9.96 16.23
N LEU A 234 -9.92 -9.28 15.94
CA LEU A 234 -10.92 -8.89 16.93
C LEU A 234 -11.77 -10.08 17.35
N GLU A 235 -12.30 -10.01 18.57
CA GLU A 235 -13.33 -10.91 19.09
C GLU A 235 -14.54 -10.08 19.56
N PRO A 236 -15.72 -10.21 18.90
CA PRO A 236 -15.96 -10.98 17.68
C PRO A 236 -15.21 -10.42 16.47
N ARG A 237 -14.93 -11.28 15.48
CA ARG A 237 -14.31 -10.88 14.22
C ARG A 237 -15.22 -9.92 13.45
N LEU A 238 -14.63 -9.00 12.71
CA LEU A 238 -15.39 -8.22 11.73
C LEU A 238 -15.78 -9.09 10.54
N GLU A 239 -16.86 -8.70 9.87
CA GLU A 239 -17.25 -9.29 8.61
C GLU A 239 -16.08 -9.27 7.61
N PRO A 240 -15.85 -10.36 6.84
CA PRO A 240 -14.72 -10.44 5.90
C PRO A 240 -14.67 -9.28 4.91
N TYR A 241 -15.84 -8.77 4.52
CA TYR A 241 -16.01 -7.67 3.57
C TYR A 241 -16.38 -6.34 4.25
N TYR A 242 -16.06 -6.17 5.54
CA TYR A 242 -16.15 -4.88 6.22
C TYR A 242 -15.43 -3.80 5.40
N PHE A 243 -16.20 -2.83 4.92
CA PHE A 243 -15.75 -1.76 4.06
C PHE A 243 -15.44 -0.53 4.92
N GLY A 244 -14.16 -0.26 5.09
CA GLY A 244 -13.67 0.78 6.00
C GLY A 244 -12.20 0.59 6.34
N ASN A 245 -11.70 1.41 7.26
CA ASN A 245 -10.41 1.15 7.89
C ASN A 245 -10.60 0.16 9.04
N ALA A 246 -9.90 -0.97 8.98
CA ALA A 246 -9.69 -1.89 10.10
C ALA A 246 -8.21 -2.31 10.09
N ILE A 247 -7.34 -1.30 10.22
CA ILE A 247 -5.89 -1.44 10.20
C ILE A 247 -5.26 -0.68 11.35
N GLN A 248 -4.15 -1.19 11.86
CA GLN A 248 -3.28 -0.46 12.78
C GLN A 248 -1.82 -0.62 12.37
N SER A 249 -0.97 0.32 12.80
CA SER A 249 0.48 0.22 12.61
C SER A 249 1.11 -0.42 13.84
N THR A 250 1.94 -1.43 13.63
CA THR A 250 2.70 -2.10 14.68
C THR A 250 4.20 -1.79 14.50
N PRO A 251 4.82 -1.00 15.39
CA PRO A 251 6.25 -0.72 15.33
C PRO A 251 7.06 -1.84 15.98
N THR A 252 8.07 -2.33 15.27
CA THR A 252 9.13 -3.18 15.82
C THR A 252 10.42 -2.37 15.88
N VAL A 253 11.14 -2.46 17.00
CA VAL A 253 12.27 -1.57 17.30
C VAL A 253 13.49 -2.40 17.71
N ALA A 254 14.67 -2.01 17.24
CA ALA A 254 15.97 -2.57 17.62
C ALA A 254 17.06 -1.49 17.50
N SER A 255 18.19 -1.63 18.19
CA SER A 255 19.36 -0.80 17.89
C SER A 255 19.97 -1.21 16.54
N ALA A 256 20.53 -0.25 15.81
CA ALA A 256 21.22 -0.54 14.54
C ALA A 256 22.36 -1.55 14.74
N GLY A 257 23.10 -1.45 15.85
CA GLY A 257 24.17 -2.37 16.20
C GLY A 257 23.67 -3.81 16.39
N GLU A 258 22.58 -4.02 17.13
CA GLU A 258 22.00 -5.37 17.30
C GLU A 258 21.47 -5.94 15.99
N LEU A 259 20.76 -5.14 15.20
CA LEU A 259 20.17 -5.59 13.93
C LEU A 259 21.24 -5.98 12.92
N LEU A 260 22.38 -5.28 12.89
CA LEU A 260 23.46 -5.54 11.93
C LEU A 260 24.43 -6.63 12.40
N SER A 261 24.69 -6.75 13.71
CA SER A 261 25.61 -7.75 14.28
C SER A 261 25.03 -9.16 14.36
N LYS A 262 23.70 -9.30 14.34
CA LYS A 262 23.01 -10.59 14.35
C LYS A 262 22.60 -11.03 12.93
N ASP A 263 22.20 -12.28 12.82
CA ASP A 263 21.68 -12.83 11.57
C ASP A 263 20.27 -12.30 11.22
N LEU A 264 19.82 -12.58 10.00
CA LEU A 264 18.52 -12.16 9.51
C LEU A 264 17.36 -12.69 10.38
N SER A 265 17.50 -13.88 10.97
CA SER A 265 16.49 -14.49 11.84
C SER A 265 16.18 -13.61 13.05
N PHE A 266 17.15 -12.89 13.61
CA PHE A 266 16.88 -11.97 14.71
C PHE A 266 15.83 -10.90 14.34
N GLY A 267 15.99 -10.23 13.21
CA GLY A 267 15.03 -9.23 12.74
C GLY A 267 13.68 -9.86 12.39
N ALA A 268 13.69 -11.03 11.77
CA ALA A 268 12.48 -11.75 11.37
C ALA A 268 11.68 -12.24 12.59
N GLU A 269 12.35 -12.73 13.63
CA GLU A 269 11.74 -13.12 14.90
C GLU A 269 11.13 -11.93 15.65
N LEU A 270 11.81 -10.79 15.66
CA LEU A 270 11.26 -9.58 16.29
C LEU A 270 9.96 -9.16 15.60
N LEU A 271 9.96 -9.09 14.26
CA LEU A 271 8.76 -8.81 13.48
C LEU A 271 7.67 -9.86 13.72
N HIS A 272 8.04 -11.13 13.81
CA HIS A 272 7.11 -12.22 14.09
C HIS A 272 6.44 -12.07 15.46
N LYS A 273 7.23 -11.90 16.52
CA LYS A 273 6.76 -11.69 17.89
C LYS A 273 5.82 -10.49 17.97
N THR A 274 6.17 -9.37 17.33
CA THR A 274 5.31 -8.18 17.27
C THR A 274 3.98 -8.47 16.58
N VAL A 275 3.99 -9.13 15.41
CA VAL A 275 2.77 -9.43 14.64
C VAL A 275 1.87 -10.45 15.34
N VAL A 276 2.44 -11.45 16.01
CA VAL A 276 1.68 -12.46 16.79
C VAL A 276 1.06 -11.83 18.03
N ALA A 277 1.80 -10.95 18.72
CA ALA A 277 1.30 -10.26 19.91
C ALA A 277 0.14 -9.29 19.63
N HIS A 278 -0.03 -8.84 18.37
CA HIS A 278 -1.06 -7.85 17.99
C HIS A 278 -2.48 -8.45 17.90
N GLY A 279 -3.00 -9.00 18.98
CA GLY A 279 -4.36 -9.59 19.06
C GLY A 279 -5.48 -8.59 19.39
N ASP A 280 -6.68 -9.09 19.69
CA ASP A 280 -7.87 -8.28 20.06
C ASP A 280 -7.57 -7.23 21.14
N GLY A 281 -6.94 -7.66 22.25
CA GLY A 281 -6.56 -6.76 23.35
C GLY A 281 -5.66 -5.61 22.89
N THR A 282 -4.60 -5.91 22.14
CA THR A 282 -3.69 -4.88 21.59
C THR A 282 -4.39 -3.94 20.63
N VAL A 283 -5.34 -4.44 19.83
CA VAL A 283 -6.13 -3.58 18.95
C VAL A 283 -6.97 -2.59 19.75
N ARG A 284 -7.66 -3.07 20.79
CA ARG A 284 -8.48 -2.26 21.69
C ARG A 284 -7.65 -1.27 22.50
N ASP A 285 -6.47 -1.68 22.98
CA ASP A 285 -5.53 -0.79 23.66
C ASP A 285 -5.05 0.33 22.74
N GLY A 286 -4.77 0.01 21.47
CA GLY A 286 -4.43 1.00 20.45
C GLY A 286 -5.55 2.02 20.21
N ILE A 287 -6.81 1.57 20.21
CA ILE A 287 -7.99 2.44 20.10
C ILE A 287 -8.10 3.33 21.35
N SER A 288 -8.08 2.74 22.55
CA SER A 288 -8.15 3.50 23.82
C SER A 288 -7.01 4.50 23.97
N GLY A 289 -5.80 4.14 23.52
CA GLY A 289 -4.65 5.04 23.50
C GLY A 289 -4.84 6.21 22.53
N TRP A 290 -5.45 5.98 21.38
CA TRP A 290 -5.82 7.06 20.46
C TRP A 290 -6.96 7.92 21.01
N GLU A 291 -7.95 7.35 21.69
CA GLU A 291 -9.06 8.09 22.30
C GLU A 291 -8.61 9.08 23.38
N LYS A 292 -7.57 8.73 24.14
CA LYS A 292 -6.97 9.60 25.17
C LYS A 292 -6.19 10.78 24.59
N ASP A 293 -5.63 10.61 23.39
CA ASP A 293 -4.85 11.62 22.69
C ASP A 293 -5.08 11.51 21.16
N PRO A 294 -6.27 11.96 20.68
CA PRO A 294 -6.62 11.85 19.28
C PRO A 294 -5.67 12.67 18.42
N ARG A 295 -5.02 12.00 17.47
CA ARG A 295 -4.05 12.62 16.56
C ARG A 295 -4.13 12.03 15.16
N LEU A 296 -3.61 12.80 14.20
CA LEU A 296 -3.37 12.31 12.85
C LEU A 296 -2.30 11.24 12.84
N PHE A 297 -2.44 10.28 11.91
CA PHE A 297 -1.43 9.27 11.70
C PHE A 297 -0.12 9.93 11.23
N PRO A 298 1.00 9.78 11.96
CA PRO A 298 2.26 10.39 11.57
C PRO A 298 2.83 9.66 10.35
N LEU A 299 2.98 10.39 9.24
CA LEU A 299 3.68 9.93 8.04
C LEU A 299 5.08 10.56 7.99
N GLY A 300 6.04 9.91 7.35
CA GLY A 300 7.41 10.41 7.25
C GLY A 300 8.43 9.58 8.04
N ASN A 301 9.69 10.01 7.96
CA ASN A 301 10.84 9.44 8.66
C ASN A 301 11.56 10.52 9.48
N PHE A 302 10.88 11.00 10.52
CA PHE A 302 11.34 12.15 11.31
C PHE A 302 12.65 11.91 12.06
N ASP A 303 12.96 10.67 12.41
CA ASP A 303 14.15 10.29 13.16
C ASP A 303 15.30 9.79 12.28
N GLY A 304 15.10 9.75 10.95
CA GLY A 304 16.05 9.23 9.96
C GLY A 304 16.23 7.71 9.99
N ALA A 305 15.58 6.99 10.90
CA ALA A 305 15.85 5.57 11.18
C ALA A 305 14.61 4.68 11.09
N SER A 306 13.49 5.23 10.62
CA SER A 306 12.22 4.52 10.45
C SER A 306 12.01 4.01 9.03
N ILE A 307 11.38 2.84 8.93
CA ILE A 307 10.87 2.25 7.68
C ILE A 307 9.39 1.92 7.90
N THR A 308 8.56 2.18 6.90
CA THR A 308 7.13 1.86 6.92
C THR A 308 6.77 0.97 5.75
N MET A 309 6.48 -0.29 6.04
CA MET A 309 5.95 -1.24 5.07
C MET A 309 4.44 -1.02 4.90
N GLY A 310 4.05 -0.55 3.72
CA GLY A 310 2.66 -0.48 3.28
C GLY A 310 2.34 -1.58 2.27
N SER A 311 1.05 -1.74 2.00
CA SER A 311 0.54 -2.78 1.09
C SER A 311 0.88 -4.20 1.58
N SER A 312 0.49 -5.21 0.81
CA SER A 312 0.75 -6.63 1.09
C SER A 312 0.69 -7.42 -0.21
N PRO A 313 1.64 -8.34 -0.46
CA PRO A 313 1.56 -9.25 -1.61
C PRO A 313 0.38 -10.24 -1.51
N ARG A 314 -0.32 -10.29 -0.38
CA ARG A 314 -1.52 -11.10 -0.19
C ARG A 314 -2.79 -10.47 -0.76
N PHE A 315 -2.73 -9.21 -1.21
CA PHE A 315 -3.90 -8.58 -1.83
C PHE A 315 -4.17 -9.17 -3.22
N PRO A 316 -5.44 -9.31 -3.62
CA PRO A 316 -5.85 -9.87 -4.92
C PRO A 316 -5.66 -8.87 -6.06
N MET A 317 -4.45 -8.35 -6.24
CA MET A 317 -4.19 -7.19 -7.11
C MET A 317 -4.19 -7.49 -8.60
N TYR A 318 -4.06 -8.76 -8.98
CA TYR A 318 -4.11 -9.20 -10.39
C TYR A 318 -5.43 -9.89 -10.74
N ASP A 319 -6.42 -9.83 -9.85
CA ASP A 319 -7.74 -10.43 -10.06
C ASP A 319 -8.69 -9.44 -10.77
N ASN A 320 -8.30 -8.17 -10.92
CA ASN A 320 -9.07 -7.16 -11.67
C ASN A 320 -8.92 -7.33 -13.18
N ASP A 321 -9.74 -8.21 -13.75
CA ASP A 321 -9.93 -8.32 -15.19
C ASP A 321 -11.14 -7.48 -15.65
N PHE A 322 -10.86 -6.33 -16.28
CA PHE A 322 -11.87 -5.42 -16.83
C PHE A 322 -12.47 -5.89 -18.17
N GLY A 323 -12.12 -7.08 -18.64
CA GLY A 323 -12.50 -7.64 -19.95
C GLY A 323 -11.32 -7.73 -20.94
N TRP A 324 -10.18 -7.13 -20.61
CA TRP A 324 -8.94 -7.21 -21.40
C TRP A 324 -7.96 -8.28 -20.90
N GLY A 325 -8.38 -9.09 -19.92
CA GLY A 325 -7.55 -10.07 -19.26
C GLY A 325 -6.79 -9.49 -18.08
N ARG A 326 -5.84 -10.31 -17.59
CA ARG A 326 -5.07 -10.05 -16.38
C ARG A 326 -4.13 -8.85 -16.53
N PRO A 327 -4.03 -7.94 -15.55
CA PRO A 327 -3.13 -6.79 -15.61
C PRO A 327 -1.67 -7.17 -15.91
N LEU A 328 -0.95 -6.31 -16.64
CA LEU A 328 0.48 -6.49 -16.93
C LEU A 328 1.38 -6.10 -15.77
N ALA A 329 0.97 -5.12 -14.96
CA ALA A 329 1.70 -4.68 -13.78
C ALA A 329 0.77 -3.93 -12.84
N VAL A 330 1.11 -3.92 -11.56
CA VAL A 330 0.48 -3.07 -10.54
C VAL A 330 1.54 -2.13 -9.99
N ARG A 331 1.19 -0.84 -9.89
CA ARG A 331 2.07 0.24 -9.42
C ARG A 331 1.28 1.19 -8.54
N SER A 332 1.97 1.99 -7.75
CA SER A 332 1.32 2.99 -6.91
C SER A 332 1.61 4.42 -7.36
N GLY A 333 0.67 5.33 -7.06
CA GLY A 333 0.83 6.75 -7.34
C GLY A 333 1.68 7.49 -6.30
N ARG A 334 1.74 8.81 -6.43
CA ARG A 334 2.55 9.72 -5.59
C ARG A 334 2.17 9.74 -4.10
N ALA A 335 0.94 9.37 -3.76
CA ALA A 335 0.44 9.52 -2.41
C ALA A 335 1.29 8.72 -1.40
N ASN A 336 1.54 9.33 -0.23
CA ASN A 336 2.27 8.71 0.89
C ASN A 336 3.71 8.27 0.56
N LYS A 337 4.39 8.94 -0.39
CA LYS A 337 5.80 8.70 -0.72
C LYS A 337 6.71 9.61 0.11
N PHE A 338 7.53 9.01 0.95
CA PHE A 338 8.50 9.66 1.83
C PHE A 338 9.67 8.70 2.07
N ASP A 339 10.84 9.21 2.47
CA ASP A 339 12.00 8.38 2.79
C ASP A 339 11.64 7.31 3.83
N GLY A 340 11.99 6.05 3.57
CA GLY A 340 11.64 4.89 4.38
C GLY A 340 10.28 4.27 4.06
N LYS A 341 9.52 4.81 3.10
CA LYS A 341 8.28 4.15 2.63
C LYS A 341 8.63 2.99 1.70
N ILE A 342 8.08 1.81 1.99
CA ILE A 342 8.15 0.65 1.11
C ILE A 342 6.73 0.15 0.82
N SER A 343 6.46 -0.24 -0.42
CA SER A 343 5.18 -0.85 -0.81
C SER A 343 5.41 -2.20 -1.47
N ALA A 344 4.74 -3.24 -0.99
CA ALA A 344 4.85 -4.58 -1.54
C ALA A 344 3.62 -4.96 -2.38
N PHE A 345 3.87 -5.53 -3.56
CA PHE A 345 2.89 -6.05 -4.50
C PHE A 345 3.20 -7.52 -4.79
N PRO A 346 2.21 -8.38 -5.05
CA PRO A 346 2.51 -9.72 -5.53
C PRO A 346 3.22 -9.63 -6.88
N GLY A 347 4.18 -10.52 -7.14
CA GLY A 347 4.71 -10.65 -8.48
C GLY A 347 3.63 -11.19 -9.43
N ARG A 348 3.59 -10.68 -10.66
CA ARG A 348 2.53 -11.01 -11.62
C ARG A 348 2.36 -12.51 -11.79
N ASP A 349 3.41 -13.28 -12.02
CA ASP A 349 3.24 -14.70 -12.39
C ASP A 349 2.83 -15.64 -11.25
N GLY A 350 2.65 -15.12 -10.02
CA GLY A 350 2.10 -15.90 -8.92
C GLY A 350 2.99 -17.10 -8.55
N LYS A 351 4.21 -16.83 -8.08
CA LYS A 351 5.19 -17.87 -7.68
C LYS A 351 5.95 -17.48 -6.40
N GLY A 352 5.30 -16.72 -5.53
CA GLY A 352 5.90 -16.21 -4.29
C GLY A 352 6.89 -15.05 -4.48
N SER A 353 7.07 -14.55 -5.71
CA SER A 353 7.79 -13.30 -5.95
C SER A 353 6.98 -12.09 -5.46
N VAL A 354 7.69 -11.02 -5.09
CA VAL A 354 7.11 -9.79 -4.56
C VAL A 354 7.75 -8.62 -5.28
N ASP A 355 6.95 -7.75 -5.91
CA ASP A 355 7.47 -6.48 -6.43
C ASP A 355 7.48 -5.46 -5.28
N LEU A 356 8.61 -4.78 -5.10
CA LEU A 356 8.83 -3.79 -4.07
C LEU A 356 9.02 -2.43 -4.70
N GLU A 357 8.21 -1.46 -4.28
CA GLU A 357 8.48 -0.04 -4.54
C GLU A 357 9.12 0.57 -3.30
N VAL A 358 10.40 0.90 -3.38
CA VAL A 358 11.23 1.39 -2.28
C VAL A 358 11.51 2.88 -2.45
N VAL A 359 11.17 3.70 -1.45
CA VAL A 359 11.44 5.14 -1.44
C VAL A 359 12.42 5.46 -0.31
N LEU A 360 13.61 5.92 -0.67
CA LEU A 360 14.68 6.28 0.28
C LEU A 360 15.33 7.61 -0.09
N SER A 361 16.03 8.26 0.84
CA SER A 361 16.94 9.36 0.47
C SER A 361 17.94 8.90 -0.61
N PRO A 362 18.43 9.80 -1.49
CA PRO A 362 19.38 9.41 -2.55
C PRO A 362 20.57 8.59 -2.03
N ASP A 363 21.17 9.02 -0.92
CA ASP A 363 22.34 8.35 -0.33
C ASP A 363 21.98 6.96 0.20
N ALA A 364 20.85 6.82 0.90
CA ALA A 364 20.39 5.53 1.40
C ALA A 364 19.96 4.58 0.27
N MET A 365 19.43 5.11 -0.84
CA MET A 365 19.16 4.27 -2.02
C MET A 365 20.45 3.78 -2.64
N ILE A 366 21.46 4.64 -2.83
CA ILE A 366 22.78 4.23 -3.34
C ILE A 366 23.39 3.15 -2.43
N GLY A 367 23.30 3.32 -1.11
CA GLY A 367 23.76 2.31 -0.16
C GLY A 367 23.03 0.97 -0.29
N LEU A 368 21.71 0.99 -0.50
CA LEU A 368 20.90 -0.21 -0.70
C LEU A 368 21.23 -0.90 -2.03
N GLU A 369 21.42 -0.14 -3.10
CA GLU A 369 21.78 -0.65 -4.44
C GLU A 369 23.18 -1.28 -4.46
N ASN A 370 24.07 -0.88 -3.53
CA ASN A 370 25.39 -1.45 -3.34
C ASN A 370 25.42 -2.58 -2.30
N ASP A 371 24.29 -2.87 -1.64
CA ASP A 371 24.20 -3.93 -0.63
C ASP A 371 24.11 -5.30 -1.32
N GLY A 372 25.25 -5.98 -1.46
CA GLY A 372 25.32 -7.30 -2.09
C GLY A 372 24.48 -8.38 -1.40
N GLU A 373 24.22 -8.25 -0.08
CA GLU A 373 23.34 -9.19 0.63
C GLU A 373 21.88 -9.01 0.22
N PHE A 374 21.45 -7.78 -0.05
CA PHE A 374 20.11 -7.49 -0.56
C PHE A 374 19.99 -7.82 -2.05
N MET A 375 20.94 -7.31 -2.85
CA MET A 375 20.87 -7.34 -4.31
C MET A 375 20.94 -8.74 -4.90
N GLN A 376 21.48 -9.74 -4.18
CA GLN A 376 21.45 -11.14 -4.63
C GLN A 376 20.02 -11.71 -4.77
N TYR A 377 19.02 -11.11 -4.12
CA TYR A 377 17.61 -11.54 -4.19
C TYR A 377 16.76 -10.70 -5.15
N VAL A 378 17.31 -9.60 -5.64
CA VAL A 378 16.65 -8.69 -6.58
C VAL A 378 16.87 -9.21 -7.98
N SER A 379 15.79 -9.48 -8.71
CA SER A 379 15.94 -9.80 -10.13
C SER A 379 16.16 -8.53 -10.94
N GLU A 380 17.06 -8.59 -11.92
CA GLU A 380 17.09 -7.59 -12.99
C GLU A 380 15.71 -7.51 -13.67
N ILE A 381 15.27 -6.30 -13.95
CA ILE A 381 13.99 -6.04 -14.63
C ILE A 381 14.08 -6.70 -16.01
N SER A 382 13.50 -7.88 -16.12
CA SER A 382 13.37 -8.57 -17.40
C SER A 382 12.37 -7.76 -18.22
N ALA A 383 12.78 -7.35 -19.43
CA ALA A 383 11.92 -6.60 -20.33
C ALA A 383 10.55 -7.27 -20.43
N CYS A 384 9.48 -6.48 -20.28
CA CYS A 384 8.13 -6.99 -20.46
C CYS A 384 8.05 -7.63 -21.86
N PRO A 385 7.60 -8.89 -22.00
CA PRO A 385 7.45 -9.50 -23.31
C PRO A 385 6.54 -8.60 -24.16
N PRO A 386 6.82 -8.45 -25.47
CA PRO A 386 6.04 -7.58 -26.33
C PRO A 386 4.55 -7.97 -26.25
N PRO A 387 3.64 -6.99 -26.24
CA PRO A 387 2.22 -7.29 -26.20
C PRO A 387 1.84 -8.18 -27.39
N PRO A 388 0.92 -9.14 -27.21
CA PRO A 388 0.38 -9.88 -28.34
C PRO A 388 -0.27 -8.89 -29.33
N PRO A 389 -0.22 -9.16 -30.64
CA PRO A 389 -0.87 -8.30 -31.63
C PRO A 389 -2.36 -8.17 -31.29
N LEU A 390 -2.86 -6.92 -31.30
CA LEU A 390 -4.28 -6.64 -31.13
C LEU A 390 -5.06 -7.34 -32.25
N PRO A 391 -6.24 -7.92 -31.96
CA PRO A 391 -7.10 -8.54 -32.97
C PRO A 391 -7.64 -7.54 -34.00
#